data_AF-A0A644TQT3-F1
#
_entry.id   AF-A0A644TQT3-F1
#
_cell.length_a   1.000
_cell.length_b   1.000
_cell.length_c   1.000
_cell.angle_alpha   90.00
_cell.angle_beta   90.00
_cell.angle_gamma   90.00
#
_symmetry.space_group_name_H-M   'P 1'
#
loop_
_entity.id
_entity.type
_entity.pdbx_description
1 polymer ?
#
loop_
_entity_poly.entity_id
_entity_poly.type
_entity_poly.pdbx_seq_one_letter_code
_entity_poly.pdbx_strand_id
1 'polypeptide(L)'
;MPTTAINNTISVVITLQKMIMPKANSYRAPWIALLWSAMLPGLGHFYNKDYILGITLLLLEVGVNCMANLNQGIYYAFNGYFADACSVINYQWILFYPAIYAFSMWHAYNNAIDINANLEVVPPKQQRSRYTGAFIGFTLGLLFGTIWNYQLVIVVGLVEGVVGLVAGYYIEKYLTQNI
;
A
#
# COMPACT_ATOMS: atom_id res chain seq x y z
N MET A 1 -21.02 35.34 -27.66
CA MET A 1 -21.56 34.07 -28.21
C MET A 1 -20.55 33.12 -28.89
N PRO A 2 -19.25 33.41 -29.13
CA PRO A 2 -18.33 32.45 -29.78
C PRO A 2 -17.63 31.46 -28.83
N THR A 3 -17.62 31.72 -27.52
CA THR A 3 -16.86 30.93 -26.53
C THR A 3 -17.45 29.54 -26.25
N THR A 4 -18.77 29.36 -26.34
CA THR A 4 -19.46 28.07 -26.12
C THR A 4 -19.19 27.07 -27.24
N ALA A 5 -19.12 27.53 -28.49
CA ALA A 5 -18.79 26.66 -29.63
C ALA A 5 -17.35 26.15 -29.56
N ILE A 6 -16.39 27.00 -29.15
CA ILE A 6 -14.98 26.63 -28.99
C ILE A 6 -14.82 25.59 -27.86
N ASN A 7 -15.50 25.78 -26.74
CA ASN A 7 -15.42 24.84 -25.60
C ASN A 7 -16.00 23.45 -25.94
N ASN A 8 -17.07 23.40 -26.74
CA ASN A 8 -17.66 22.15 -27.20
C ASN A 8 -16.72 21.41 -28.17
N THR A 9 -16.10 22.13 -29.11
CA THR A 9 -15.12 21.55 -30.04
C THR A 9 -13.90 21.01 -29.30
N ILE A 10 -13.38 21.72 -28.30
CA ILE A 10 -12.25 21.26 -27.47
C ILE A 10 -12.64 19.99 -26.68
N SER A 11 -13.84 19.93 -26.09
CA SER A 11 -14.33 18.73 -25.38
C SER A 11 -14.45 17.52 -26.31
N VAL A 12 -14.91 17.72 -27.54
CA VAL A 12 -15.03 16.66 -28.54
C VAL A 12 -13.65 16.18 -28.98
N VAL A 13 -12.70 17.10 -29.24
CA VAL A 13 -11.33 16.74 -29.63
C VAL A 13 -10.61 15.98 -28.51
N ILE A 14 -10.77 16.39 -27.25
CA ILE A 14 -10.20 15.66 -26.09
C ILE A 14 -10.82 14.26 -25.96
N THR A 15 -12.14 14.15 -26.17
CA THR A 15 -12.85 12.86 -26.15
C THR A 15 -12.37 11.92 -27.27
N LEU A 16 -12.22 12.46 -28.48
CA LEU A 16 -11.72 11.72 -29.64
C LEU A 16 -10.25 11.32 -29.47
N GLN A 17 -9.42 12.21 -28.92
CA GLN A 17 -8.02 11.93 -28.60
C GLN A 17 -7.90 10.80 -27.57
N LYS A 18 -8.77 10.76 -26.56
CA LYS A 18 -8.85 9.64 -25.60
C LYS A 18 -9.34 8.34 -26.23
N MET A 19 -10.19 8.39 -27.26
CA MET A 19 -10.64 7.21 -28.02
C MET A 19 -9.57 6.66 -28.98
N ILE A 20 -8.77 7.54 -29.60
CA ILE A 20 -7.76 7.18 -30.61
C ILE A 20 -6.43 6.75 -29.95
N MET A 21 -6.13 7.22 -28.74
CA MET A 21 -4.96 6.73 -28.00
C MET A 21 -5.11 5.23 -27.71
N PRO A 22 -4.12 4.39 -28.06
CA PRO A 22 -4.19 2.96 -27.78
C PRO A 22 -4.28 2.78 -26.26
N LYS A 23 -5.30 2.02 -25.83
CA LYS A 23 -5.54 1.63 -24.45
C LYS A 23 -4.43 0.65 -24.02
N ALA A 24 -3.22 1.16 -23.80
CA ALA A 24 -2.04 0.37 -23.44
C ALA A 24 -2.09 -0.16 -21.99
N ASN A 25 -3.15 0.16 -21.24
CA ASN A 25 -3.37 -0.32 -19.89
C ASN A 25 -4.48 -1.36 -19.88
N SER A 26 -4.08 -2.62 -19.65
CA SER A 26 -4.98 -3.73 -19.34
C SER A 26 -5.53 -3.59 -17.93
N TYR A 27 -6.69 -4.21 -17.69
CA TYR A 27 -7.28 -4.31 -16.36
C TYR A 27 -6.30 -4.94 -15.36
N ARG A 28 -6.28 -4.43 -14.14
CA ARG A 28 -5.40 -4.82 -13.03
C ARG A 28 -6.23 -5.44 -11.93
N ALA A 29 -5.91 -6.64 -11.50
CA ALA A 29 -6.60 -7.19 -10.34
C ALA A 29 -6.01 -6.53 -9.06
N PRO A 30 -6.82 -5.77 -8.28
CA PRO A 30 -6.29 -5.01 -7.14
C PRO A 30 -5.68 -5.87 -6.05
N TRP A 31 -6.22 -7.07 -5.86
CA TRP A 31 -5.68 -8.04 -4.91
C TRP A 31 -4.28 -8.53 -5.33
N ILE A 32 -3.95 -8.58 -6.63
CA ILE A 32 -2.58 -9.01 -7.04
C ILE A 32 -1.62 -7.90 -6.67
N ALA A 33 -1.99 -6.65 -6.95
CA ALA A 33 -1.18 -5.49 -6.60
C ALA A 33 -0.88 -5.45 -5.10
N LEU A 34 -1.90 -5.74 -4.26
CA LEU A 34 -1.76 -5.85 -2.82
C LEU A 34 -0.80 -6.99 -2.44
N LEU A 35 -1.00 -8.20 -2.97
CA LEU A 35 -0.14 -9.35 -2.65
C LEU A 35 1.31 -9.12 -3.06
N TRP A 36 1.55 -8.52 -4.23
CA TRP A 36 2.89 -8.15 -4.65
C TRP A 36 3.54 -7.14 -3.70
N SER A 37 2.81 -6.11 -3.27
CA SER A 37 3.30 -5.17 -2.25
C SER A 37 3.49 -5.81 -0.87
N ALA A 38 2.73 -6.86 -0.53
CA ALA A 38 2.89 -7.61 0.71
C ALA A 38 4.14 -8.49 0.70
N MET A 39 4.52 -9.02 -0.46
CA MET A 39 5.76 -9.80 -0.61
C MET A 39 7.01 -8.92 -0.52
N LEU A 40 6.98 -7.76 -1.16
CA LEU A 40 8.06 -6.78 -1.09
C LEU A 40 7.50 -5.39 -1.44
N PRO A 41 7.62 -4.41 -0.53
CA PRO A 41 7.17 -3.05 -0.81
C PRO A 41 7.76 -2.52 -2.11
N GLY A 42 6.87 -2.06 -3.00
CA GLY A 42 7.24 -1.54 -4.32
C GLY A 42 6.85 -2.48 -5.47
N LEU A 43 6.80 -3.81 -5.30
CA LEU A 43 6.45 -4.72 -6.40
C LEU A 43 5.01 -4.54 -6.91
N GLY A 44 4.05 -4.20 -6.04
CA GLY A 44 2.70 -3.86 -6.48
C GLY A 44 2.64 -2.62 -7.36
N HIS A 45 3.59 -1.69 -7.21
CA HIS A 45 3.70 -0.50 -8.05
C HIS A 45 4.30 -0.85 -9.42
N PHE A 46 5.28 -1.77 -9.48
CA PHE A 46 5.74 -2.34 -10.74
C PHE A 46 4.60 -3.05 -11.49
N TYR A 47 3.77 -3.83 -10.79
CA TYR A 47 2.58 -4.45 -11.37
C TYR A 47 1.65 -3.40 -12.01
N ASN A 48 1.46 -2.27 -11.34
CA ASN A 48 0.67 -1.14 -11.81
C ASN A 48 1.38 -0.25 -12.87
N LYS A 49 2.65 -0.52 -13.22
CA LYS A 49 3.53 0.30 -14.08
C LYS A 49 3.86 1.69 -13.49
N ASP A 50 3.77 1.83 -12.17
CA ASP A 50 4.21 3.01 -11.45
C ASP A 50 5.66 2.83 -10.97
N TYR A 51 6.60 3.02 -11.89
CA TYR A 51 8.00 2.70 -11.66
C TYR A 51 8.70 3.65 -10.69
N ILE A 52 8.28 4.92 -10.65
CA ILE A 52 8.93 5.91 -9.78
C ILE A 52 8.65 5.54 -8.32
N LEU A 53 7.38 5.38 -7.94
CA LEU A 53 7.02 4.95 -6.59
C LEU A 53 7.51 3.53 -6.29
N GLY A 54 7.47 2.62 -7.27
CA GLY A 54 7.98 1.27 -7.12
C GLY A 54 9.46 1.21 -6.77
N ILE A 55 10.31 1.96 -7.49
CA ILE A 55 11.75 2.02 -7.21
C ILE A 55 12.01 2.72 -5.88
N THR A 56 11.31 3.82 -5.57
CA THR A 56 11.46 4.53 -4.29
C THR A 56 11.16 3.62 -3.10
N LEU A 57 10.05 2.89 -3.13
CA LEU A 57 9.67 1.97 -2.05
C LEU A 57 10.61 0.77 -1.96
N LEU A 58 11.11 0.25 -3.09
CA LEU A 58 12.07 -0.85 -3.09
C LEU A 58 13.41 -0.43 -2.50
N LEU A 59 13.93 0.75 -2.87
CA LEU A 59 15.15 1.31 -2.27
C LEU A 59 14.99 1.59 -0.78
N LEU A 60 13.81 2.09 -0.37
CA LEU A 60 13.49 2.32 1.02
C LEU A 60 13.46 0.99 1.81
N GLU A 61 12.81 -0.04 1.27
CA GLU A 61 12.77 -1.38 1.87
C GLU A 61 14.19 -1.94 2.06
N VAL A 62 15.02 -1.91 1.02
CA VAL A 62 16.40 -2.38 1.11
C VAL A 62 17.22 -1.55 2.11
N GLY A 63 17.07 -0.23 2.10
CA GLY A 63 17.76 0.66 3.02
C GLY A 63 17.41 0.38 4.48
N VAL A 64 16.12 0.31 4.80
CA VAL A 64 15.64 0.03 6.16
C VAL A 64 16.00 -1.40 6.58
N ASN A 65 15.91 -2.39 5.68
CA ASN A 65 16.30 -3.78 5.96
C ASN A 65 17.77 -3.88 6.41
N CYS A 66 18.67 -3.25 5.65
CA CYS A 66 20.10 -3.22 5.95
C CYS A 66 20.39 -2.50 7.27
N MET A 67 19.80 -1.32 7.49
CA MET A 67 20.04 -0.55 8.71
C MET A 67 19.42 -1.18 9.96
N ALA A 68 18.36 -1.98 9.79
CA ALA A 68 17.71 -2.73 10.87
C ALA A 68 18.46 -4.02 11.27
N ASN A 69 19.47 -4.46 10.51
CA ASN A 69 20.06 -5.81 10.60
C ASN A 69 19.01 -6.93 10.52
N LEU A 70 17.92 -6.71 9.78
CA LEU A 70 16.76 -7.61 9.82
C LEU A 70 17.12 -9.03 9.38
N ASN A 71 17.95 -9.19 8.35
CA ASN A 71 18.36 -10.51 7.85
C ASN A 71 19.12 -11.33 8.90
N GLN A 72 19.96 -10.70 9.73
CA GLN A 72 20.62 -11.39 10.83
C GLN A 72 19.64 -11.76 11.94
N GLY A 73 18.72 -10.86 12.29
CA GLY A 73 17.65 -11.15 13.25
C GLY A 73 16.80 -12.35 12.83
N ILE A 74 16.42 -12.39 11.55
CA ILE A 74 15.70 -13.52 10.94
C ILE A 74 16.53 -14.81 11.02
N TYR A 75 17.82 -14.76 10.69
CA TYR A 75 18.71 -15.93 10.79
C TYR A 75 18.76 -16.50 12.21
N TYR A 76 18.94 -15.66 13.24
CA TYR A 76 18.94 -16.12 14.64
C TYR A 76 17.57 -16.68 15.06
N ALA A 77 16.48 -16.02 14.65
CA ALA A 77 15.12 -16.48 14.94
C ALA A 77 14.81 -17.86 14.33
N PHE A 78 15.22 -18.11 13.09
CA PHE A 78 15.03 -19.42 12.44
C PHE A 78 15.82 -20.55 13.10
N ASN A 79 16.95 -20.23 13.75
CA ASN A 79 17.74 -21.18 14.51
C ASN A 79 17.28 -21.32 15.98
N GLY A 80 16.22 -20.62 16.39
CA GLY A 80 15.69 -20.66 17.76
C GLY A 80 16.43 -19.76 18.77
N TYR A 81 17.40 -18.97 18.32
CA TYR A 81 18.17 -18.03 19.17
C TYR A 81 17.45 -16.68 19.28
N PHE A 82 16.28 -16.66 19.93
CA PHE A 82 15.43 -15.46 19.99
C PHE A 82 16.08 -14.29 20.74
N ALA A 83 16.84 -14.54 21.80
CA ALA A 83 17.54 -13.49 22.54
C ALA A 83 18.59 -12.77 21.67
N ASP A 84 19.33 -13.53 20.86
CA ASP A 84 20.33 -12.99 19.94
C ASP A 84 19.68 -12.29 18.74
N ALA A 85 18.53 -12.79 18.28
CA ALA A 85 17.74 -12.11 17.26
C ALA A 85 17.32 -10.71 17.72
N CYS A 86 16.82 -10.58 18.96
CA CYS A 86 16.41 -9.31 19.53
C CYS A 86 17.59 -8.36 19.80
N SER A 87 18.77 -8.87 20.14
CA SER A 87 19.94 -8.03 20.46
C SER A 87 20.61 -7.44 19.22
N VAL A 88 20.53 -8.13 18.07
CA VAL A 88 21.16 -7.71 16.80
C VAL A 88 20.28 -6.75 16.00
N ILE A 89 18.96 -6.83 16.14
CA ILE A 89 18.01 -5.96 15.43
C ILE A 89 18.13 -4.52 15.93
N ASN A 90 18.24 -3.58 14.99
CA ASN A 90 18.12 -2.16 15.32
C ASN A 90 16.64 -1.73 15.28
N TYR A 91 16.07 -1.57 16.48
CA TYR A 91 14.65 -1.23 16.65
C TYR A 91 14.27 0.14 16.07
N GLN A 92 15.18 1.11 15.97
CA GLN A 92 14.87 2.43 15.39
C GLN A 92 14.51 2.29 13.90
N TRP A 93 15.15 1.37 13.20
CA TRP A 93 14.88 1.11 11.79
C TRP A 93 13.71 0.14 11.60
N ILE A 94 13.60 -0.90 12.44
CA ILE A 94 12.51 -1.86 12.30
C ILE A 94 11.11 -1.24 12.52
N LEU A 95 11.00 -0.17 13.30
CA LEU A 95 9.73 0.52 13.53
C LEU A 95 9.18 1.22 12.28
N PHE A 96 9.97 1.40 11.22
CA PHE A 96 9.46 1.90 9.93
C PHE A 96 8.72 0.82 9.11
N TYR A 97 8.99 -0.47 9.34
CA TYR A 97 8.43 -1.56 8.57
C TYR A 97 6.89 -1.57 8.55
N PRO A 98 6.18 -1.45 9.70
CA PRO A 98 4.73 -1.41 9.73
C PRO A 98 4.13 -0.38 8.77
N ALA A 99 4.67 0.83 8.77
CA ALA A 99 4.18 1.93 7.94
C ALA A 99 4.48 1.71 6.46
N ILE A 100 5.70 1.27 6.12
CA ILE A 100 6.11 1.01 4.73
C ILE A 100 5.26 -0.08 4.11
N TYR A 101 5.07 -1.20 4.82
CA TYR A 101 4.26 -2.32 4.34
C TYR A 101 2.78 -1.92 4.19
N ALA A 102 2.19 -1.31 5.21
CA ALA A 102 0.79 -0.91 5.16
C ALA A 102 0.52 0.10 4.05
N PHE A 103 1.37 1.13 3.92
CA PHE A 103 1.26 2.12 2.84
C PHE A 103 1.42 1.47 1.47
N SER A 104 2.44 0.65 1.27
CA SER A 104 2.72 0.03 -0.03
C SER A 104 1.60 -0.90 -0.49
N MET A 105 0.99 -1.67 0.42
CA MET A 105 -0.16 -2.53 0.14
C MET A 105 -1.41 -1.71 -0.18
N TRP A 106 -1.76 -0.75 0.69
CA TRP A 106 -2.93 0.10 0.51
C TRP A 106 -2.86 0.91 -0.78
N HIS A 107 -1.71 1.54 -1.05
CA HIS A 107 -1.52 2.39 -2.21
C HIS A 107 -1.56 1.57 -3.50
N ALA A 108 -0.85 0.43 -3.56
CA ALA A 108 -0.88 -0.42 -4.75
C ALA A 108 -2.28 -0.98 -5.04
N TYR A 109 -3.04 -1.33 -4.00
CA TYR A 109 -4.43 -1.77 -4.14
C TYR A 109 -5.33 -0.68 -4.72
N ASN A 110 -5.30 0.53 -4.14
CA ASN A 110 -6.14 1.63 -4.60
C ASN A 110 -5.73 2.13 -6.00
N ASN A 111 -4.42 2.23 -6.27
CA ASN A 111 -3.93 2.60 -7.59
C ASN A 111 -4.38 1.61 -8.67
N ALA A 112 -4.43 0.30 -8.38
CA ALA A 112 -4.97 -0.68 -9.32
C ALA A 112 -6.47 -0.46 -9.62
N ILE A 113 -7.25 -0.06 -8.61
CA ILE A 113 -8.67 0.31 -8.80
C ILE A 113 -8.79 1.57 -9.65
N ASP A 114 -7.99 2.59 -9.36
CA ASP A 114 -8.03 3.86 -10.07
C ASP A 114 -7.61 3.68 -11.54
N ILE A 115 -6.60 2.83 -11.80
CA ILE A 115 -6.24 2.41 -13.17
C ILE A 115 -7.45 1.80 -13.85
N ASN A 116 -8.13 0.83 -13.24
CA ASN A 116 -9.29 0.18 -13.84
C ASN A 116 -10.44 1.15 -14.11
N ALA A 117 -10.72 2.05 -13.18
CA ALA A 117 -11.80 3.00 -13.34
C ALA A 117 -11.49 4.04 -14.42
N ASN A 118 -10.22 4.40 -14.63
CA ASN A 118 -9.78 5.22 -15.77
C ASN A 118 -9.87 4.48 -17.13
N LEU A 119 -9.93 3.13 -17.12
CA LEU A 119 -10.18 2.34 -18.32
C LEU A 119 -11.68 2.31 -18.67
N GLU A 120 -12.56 2.53 -17.71
CA GLU A 120 -13.98 2.66 -17.94
C GLU A 120 -14.27 4.09 -18.44
N VAL A 121 -15.11 4.26 -19.47
CA VAL A 121 -15.52 5.58 -19.98
C VAL A 121 -16.59 6.18 -19.04
N VAL A 122 -16.34 6.09 -17.73
CA VAL A 122 -17.19 6.64 -16.68
C VAL A 122 -16.55 7.98 -16.29
N PRO A 123 -17.30 9.09 -16.23
CA PRO A 123 -16.75 10.36 -15.78
C PRO A 123 -16.07 10.16 -14.40
N PRO A 124 -14.95 10.85 -14.11
CA PRO A 124 -14.20 10.64 -12.88
C PRO A 124 -15.09 10.99 -11.69
N LYS A 125 -15.79 9.99 -11.15
CA LYS A 125 -16.45 10.09 -9.86
C LYS A 125 -15.30 10.18 -8.86
N GLN A 126 -15.37 11.12 -7.92
CA GLN A 126 -14.37 11.26 -6.85
C GLN A 126 -14.15 9.88 -6.22
N GLN A 127 -13.04 9.22 -6.58
CA GLN A 127 -12.77 7.85 -6.17
C GLN A 127 -12.32 7.93 -4.72
N ARG A 128 -13.23 7.54 -3.81
CA ARG A 128 -12.89 7.38 -2.40
C ARG A 128 -11.90 6.22 -2.31
N SER A 129 -10.73 6.48 -1.74
CA SER A 129 -9.79 5.43 -1.36
C SER A 129 -10.50 4.43 -0.45
N ARG A 130 -10.38 3.15 -0.77
CA ARG A 130 -10.99 2.06 0.00
C ARG A 130 -10.01 1.55 1.05
N TYR A 131 -10.53 1.16 2.20
CA TYR A 131 -9.81 0.49 3.29
C TYR A 131 -8.74 1.35 3.98
N THR A 132 -8.83 2.67 3.88
CA THR A 132 -7.86 3.58 4.51
C THR A 132 -7.81 3.40 6.02
N GLY A 133 -8.97 3.30 6.69
CA GLY A 133 -9.03 3.07 8.13
C GLY A 133 -8.52 1.69 8.52
N ALA A 134 -8.78 0.66 7.69
CA ALA A 134 -8.25 -0.68 7.92
C ALA A 134 -6.71 -0.70 7.91
N PHE A 135 -6.06 -0.06 6.93
CA PHE A 135 -4.59 -0.04 6.86
C PHE A 135 -3.93 0.89 7.91
N ILE A 136 -4.60 1.97 8.31
CA ILE A 136 -4.17 2.77 9.47
C ILE A 136 -4.21 1.90 10.74
N GLY A 137 -5.33 1.21 10.97
CA GLY A 137 -5.47 0.30 12.10
C GLY A 137 -4.44 -0.83 12.08
N PHE A 138 -4.19 -1.43 10.91
CA PHE A 138 -3.15 -2.44 10.72
C PHE A 138 -1.76 -1.92 11.12
N THR A 139 -1.41 -0.70 10.70
CA THR A 139 -0.14 -0.04 11.04
C THR A 139 0.00 0.15 12.55
N LEU A 140 -1.04 0.67 13.19
CA LEU A 140 -1.04 0.90 14.64
C LEU A 140 -0.92 -0.42 15.42
N GLY A 141 -1.67 -1.44 15.03
CA GLY A 141 -1.61 -2.77 15.65
C GLY A 141 -0.22 -3.41 15.54
N LEU A 142 0.41 -3.33 14.36
CA LEU A 142 1.77 -3.80 14.17
C LEU A 142 2.78 -3.03 15.06
N LEU A 143 2.63 -1.70 15.18
CA LEU A 143 3.50 -0.88 16.03
C LEU A 143 3.37 -1.26 17.52
N PHE A 144 2.14 -1.41 18.02
CA PHE A 144 1.92 -1.84 19.42
C PHE A 144 2.59 -3.18 19.70
N GLY A 145 2.44 -4.16 18.81
CA GLY A 145 3.02 -5.48 19.00
C GLY A 145 4.54 -5.45 18.97
N THR A 146 5.14 -4.57 18.16
CA THR A 146 6.61 -4.39 18.13
C THR A 146 7.18 -3.69 19.36
N ILE A 147 6.40 -2.84 20.04
CA ILE A 147 6.86 -2.06 21.21
C ILE A 147 6.66 -2.82 22.51
N TRP A 148 5.52 -3.52 22.66
CA TRP A 148 5.13 -4.09 23.96
C TRP A 148 5.63 -5.53 24.18
N ASN A 149 5.99 -6.27 23.10
CA ASN A 149 6.34 -7.68 23.16
C ASN A 149 7.71 -7.99 22.52
N TYR A 150 8.77 -7.96 23.34
CA TYR A 150 10.15 -8.11 22.87
C TYR A 150 10.54 -9.53 22.39
N GLN A 151 9.90 -10.59 22.87
CA GLN A 151 10.36 -11.97 22.63
C GLN A 151 9.79 -12.61 21.35
N LEU A 152 8.58 -12.20 20.94
CA LEU A 152 7.87 -12.73 19.77
C LEU A 152 7.34 -11.60 18.89
N VAL A 153 8.18 -10.59 18.66
CA VAL A 153 7.88 -9.33 17.95
C VAL A 153 7.08 -9.56 16.67
N ILE A 154 7.48 -10.53 15.85
CA ILE A 154 6.83 -10.80 14.55
C ILE A 154 5.45 -11.42 14.74
N VAL A 155 5.33 -12.50 15.52
CA VAL A 155 4.06 -13.23 15.68
C VAL A 155 3.03 -12.38 16.40
N VAL A 156 3.43 -11.75 17.51
CA VAL A 156 2.54 -10.87 18.29
C VAL A 156 2.19 -9.61 17.49
N GLY A 157 3.17 -9.02 16.81
CA GLY A 157 2.95 -7.92 15.87
C GLY A 157 1.90 -8.26 14.82
N LEU A 158 1.99 -9.41 14.17
CA LEU A 158 1.01 -9.82 13.16
C LEU A 158 -0.39 -9.99 13.76
N VAL A 159 -0.52 -10.62 14.93
CA VAL A 159 -1.81 -10.80 15.61
C VAL A 159 -2.44 -9.45 15.95
N GLU A 160 -1.69 -8.56 16.60
CA GLU A 160 -2.16 -7.22 16.94
C GLU A 160 -2.44 -6.37 15.70
N GLY A 161 -1.65 -6.54 14.64
CA GLY A 161 -1.89 -5.98 13.31
C GLY A 161 -3.24 -6.38 12.74
N VAL A 162 -3.59 -7.68 12.78
CA VAL A 162 -4.91 -8.15 12.33
C VAL A 162 -6.04 -7.56 13.17
N VAL A 163 -5.86 -7.48 14.50
CA VAL A 163 -6.85 -6.85 15.39
C VAL A 163 -7.04 -5.38 15.01
N GLY A 164 -5.95 -4.64 14.81
CA GLY A 164 -5.96 -3.26 14.38
C GLY A 164 -6.62 -3.08 13.01
N LEU A 165 -6.36 -3.98 12.06
CA LEU A 165 -6.97 -3.98 10.73
C LEU A 165 -8.49 -4.10 10.82
N VAL A 166 -8.96 -5.07 11.61
CA VAL A 166 -10.39 -5.32 11.82
C VAL A 166 -11.06 -4.13 12.50
N ALA A 167 -10.46 -3.60 13.57
CA ALA A 167 -10.98 -2.42 14.26
C ALA A 167 -11.04 -1.20 13.33
N GLY A 168 -9.97 -0.93 12.59
CA GLY A 168 -9.89 0.15 11.62
C GLY A 168 -10.94 0.03 10.50
N TYR A 169 -11.19 -1.19 10.01
CA TYR A 169 -12.23 -1.47 9.03
C TYR A 169 -13.63 -1.13 9.57
N TYR A 170 -13.96 -1.53 10.80
CA TYR A 170 -15.25 -1.22 11.41
C TYR A 170 -15.43 0.28 11.67
N ILE A 171 -14.37 0.97 12.10
CA ILE A 171 -14.39 2.43 12.30
C ILE A 171 -14.63 3.15 10.96
N GLU A 172 -13.91 2.78 9.90
CA GLU A 172 -14.11 3.35 8.56
C GLU A 172 -15.54 3.14 8.07
N LYS A 173 -16.08 1.93 8.26
CA LYS A 173 -17.46 1.61 7.89
C LYS A 173 -18.47 2.45 8.67
N TYR A 174 -18.26 2.64 9.97
CA TYR A 174 -19.13 3.49 10.79
C TYR A 174 -19.09 4.96 10.37
N LEU A 175 -17.90 5.49 10.06
CA LEU A 175 -17.73 6.88 9.61
C LEU A 175 -18.34 7.12 8.21
N THR A 176 -18.17 6.17 7.31
CA THR A 176 -18.66 6.29 5.92
C THR A 176 -20.15 6.02 5.75
N GLN A 177 -20.81 5.36 6.72
CA GLN A 177 -22.26 5.19 6.74
C GLN A 177 -23.01 6.49 7.06
N ASN A 178 -22.35 7.44 7.73
CA ASN A 178 -22.93 8.71 8.16
C ASN A 178 -22.66 9.89 7.20
N ILE A 179 -22.10 9.62 6.00
CA ILE A 179 -21.74 10.62 4.97
C ILE A 179 -22.28 10.21 3.61
#